data_AF-A0A8K0CRK0-F1
#
_entry.id   AF-A0A8K0CRK0-F1
#
_cell.length_a   1.000
_cell.length_b   1.000
_cell.length_c   1.000
_cell.angle_alpha   90.00
_cell.angle_beta   90.00
_cell.angle_gamma   90.00
#
_symmetry.space_group_name_H-M   'P 1'
#
loop_
_entity.id
_entity.type
_entity.pdbx_description
1 polymer ?
#
loop_
_entity_poly.entity_id
_entity_poly.type
_entity_poly.pdbx_seq_one_letter_code
_entity_poly.pdbx_strand_id
1 'polypeptide(L)'
;METLQERHDTFGIHKKIKEMAGIGKREQYGLLKEKDGTIIIDSERKIRRWREYIRELFAYNRAEVNMRTVHEEVNAIEITKEEVKYAITNMKNGNAIDPVELL
;
A
#
# COMPACT_ATOMS: atom_id res chain seq x y z
N MET A 1 26.33 16.54 -8.93
CA MET A 1 25.05 16.90 -9.58
C MET A 1 24.71 15.95 -10.72
N GLU A 2 25.68 15.44 -11.48
CA GLU A 2 25.46 14.55 -12.65
C GLU A 2 24.99 13.12 -12.33
N THR A 3 25.46 12.50 -11.23
CA THR A 3 25.22 11.08 -10.92
C THR A 3 23.81 10.73 -10.46
N LEU A 4 23.01 11.72 -10.05
CA LEU A 4 21.63 11.52 -9.61
C LEU A 4 20.65 11.51 -10.80
N GLN A 5 21.02 12.19 -11.88
CA GLN A 5 20.25 12.30 -13.13
C GLN A 5 20.30 10.99 -13.94
N GLU A 6 21.47 10.35 -14.03
CA GLU A 6 21.65 9.05 -14.70
C GLU A 6 20.83 7.91 -14.04
N ARG A 7 20.73 7.91 -12.69
CA ARG A 7 19.94 6.90 -11.97
C ARG A 7 18.44 7.06 -12.20
N HIS A 8 17.95 8.31 -12.33
CA HIS A 8 16.56 8.60 -12.66
C HIS A 8 16.22 8.20 -14.11
N ASP A 9 17.15 8.40 -15.04
CA ASP A 9 16.96 8.01 -16.45
C ASP A 9 16.92 6.48 -16.63
N THR A 10 17.67 5.73 -15.82
CA THR A 10 17.67 4.27 -15.90
C THR A 10 16.27 3.69 -15.63
N PHE A 11 15.52 4.28 -14.70
CA PHE A 11 14.15 3.85 -14.41
C PHE A 11 13.18 4.17 -15.57
N GLY A 12 13.29 5.36 -16.15
CA GLY A 12 12.49 5.77 -17.30
C GLY A 12 12.77 4.92 -18.54
N ILE A 13 14.03 4.60 -18.78
CA ILE A 13 14.48 3.73 -19.88
C ILE A 13 14.01 2.29 -19.66
N HIS A 14 14.19 1.73 -18.47
CA HIS A 14 13.69 0.38 -18.14
C HIS A 14 12.18 0.26 -18.29
N LYS A 15 11.43 1.31 -17.89
CA LYS A 15 9.98 1.40 -18.08
C LYS A 15 9.62 1.42 -19.56
N LYS A 16 10.24 2.28 -20.36
CA LYS A 16 10.04 2.35 -21.83
C LYS A 16 10.40 1.05 -22.54
N ILE A 17 11.50 0.39 -22.15
CA ILE A 17 11.91 -0.90 -22.71
C ILE A 17 10.85 -1.96 -22.40
N LYS A 18 10.33 -2.02 -21.16
CA LYS A 18 9.24 -2.94 -20.80
C LYS A 18 7.95 -2.67 -21.56
N GLU A 19 7.61 -1.41 -21.79
CA GLU A 19 6.42 -1.00 -22.56
C GLU A 19 6.57 -1.37 -24.04
N MET A 20 7.70 -1.05 -24.67
CA MET A 20 7.97 -1.36 -26.08
C MET A 20 8.11 -2.86 -26.35
N ALA A 21 8.73 -3.61 -25.43
CA ALA A 21 8.86 -5.06 -25.55
C ALA A 21 7.56 -5.82 -25.20
N GLY A 22 6.49 -5.12 -24.80
CA GLY A 22 5.22 -5.75 -24.38
C GLY A 22 5.33 -6.56 -23.08
N ILE A 23 6.42 -6.39 -22.32
CA ILE A 23 6.70 -7.08 -21.05
C ILE A 23 5.99 -6.39 -19.87
N GLY A 24 5.33 -5.25 -20.12
CA GLY A 24 4.39 -4.63 -19.20
C GLY A 24 3.26 -5.61 -18.88
N LYS A 25 3.36 -6.29 -17.73
CA LYS A 25 2.29 -7.13 -17.20
C LYS A 25 1.02 -6.28 -17.18
N ARG A 26 0.06 -6.58 -18.06
CA ARG A 26 -1.32 -6.14 -17.85
C ARG A 26 -1.73 -6.81 -16.56
N GLU A 27 -1.69 -6.06 -15.45
CA GLU A 27 -2.31 -6.49 -14.22
C GLU A 27 -3.80 -6.60 -14.53
N GLN A 28 -4.23 -7.81 -14.87
CA GLN A 28 -5.64 -8.13 -15.01
C GLN A 28 -6.20 -8.21 -13.59
N TYR A 29 -6.44 -7.04 -13.01
CA TYR A 29 -7.17 -6.88 -11.76
C TYR A 29 -8.52 -7.59 -11.93
N GLY A 30 -8.72 -8.70 -11.22
CA GLY A 30 -9.94 -9.52 -11.29
C GLY A 30 -9.73 -10.98 -11.69
N LEU A 31 -8.53 -11.40 -12.10
CA LEU A 31 -8.23 -12.82 -12.31
C LEU A 31 -7.83 -13.49 -11.00
N LEU A 32 -8.77 -14.27 -10.46
CA LEU A 32 -8.49 -15.15 -9.33
C LEU A 32 -7.80 -16.43 -9.83
N LYS A 33 -6.77 -16.87 -9.11
CA LYS A 33 -6.02 -18.08 -9.42
C LYS A 33 -6.07 -19.07 -8.27
N GLU A 34 -6.08 -20.35 -8.63
CA GLU A 34 -5.80 -21.44 -7.71
C GLU A 34 -4.30 -21.43 -7.32
N LYS A 35 -3.93 -22.22 -6.32
CA LYS A 35 -2.54 -22.27 -5.81
C LYS A 35 -1.54 -22.81 -6.83
N ASP A 36 -2.00 -23.62 -7.77
CA ASP A 36 -1.21 -24.15 -8.90
C ASP A 36 -1.02 -23.13 -10.04
N GLY A 37 -1.59 -21.92 -9.92
CA GLY A 37 -1.53 -20.87 -10.92
C GLY A 37 -2.64 -20.93 -11.97
N THR A 38 -3.54 -21.92 -11.91
CA THR A 38 -4.67 -22.06 -12.83
C THR A 38 -5.68 -20.92 -12.63
N ILE A 39 -6.14 -20.32 -13.73
CA ILE A 39 -7.13 -19.24 -13.71
C ILE A 39 -8.52 -19.80 -13.36
N ILE A 40 -9.19 -19.15 -12.41
CA ILE A 40 -10.55 -19.48 -12.01
C ILE A 40 -11.54 -18.61 -12.79
N ILE A 41 -12.26 -19.25 -13.71
CA ILE A 41 -13.30 -18.59 -14.51
C ILE A 41 -14.66 -18.71 -13.81
N ASP A 42 -14.95 -19.90 -13.28
CA ASP A 42 -16.21 -20.26 -12.63
C ASP A 42 -16.50 -19.49 -11.33
N SER A 43 -17.76 -19.11 -11.11
CA SER A 43 -18.19 -18.29 -9.97
C SER A 43 -18.17 -19.05 -8.65
N GLU A 44 -18.58 -20.32 -8.64
CA GLU A 44 -18.59 -21.14 -7.43
C GLU A 44 -17.16 -21.40 -6.94
N ARG A 45 -16.25 -21.69 -7.86
CA ARG A 45 -14.81 -21.82 -7.56
C ARG A 45 -14.20 -20.52 -7.05
N LYS A 46 -14.65 -19.36 -7.54
CA LYS A 46 -14.20 -18.06 -7.00
C LYS A 46 -14.61 -17.89 -5.54
N ILE A 47 -15.87 -18.18 -5.22
CA ILE A 47 -16.40 -18.09 -3.85
C ILE A 47 -15.61 -19.01 -2.92
N ARG A 48 -15.35 -20.26 -3.36
CA ARG A 48 -14.54 -21.22 -2.60
C ARG A 48 -13.14 -20.67 -2.31
N ARG A 49 -12.43 -20.22 -3.35
CA ARG A 49 -11.06 -19.72 -3.24
C ARG A 49 -10.96 -18.47 -2.34
N TRP A 50 -11.95 -17.57 -2.40
CA TRP A 50 -12.04 -16.43 -1.49
C TRP A 50 -12.26 -16.86 -0.04
N ARG A 51 -13.15 -17.82 0.20
CA ARG A 51 -13.40 -18.35 1.54
C ARG A 51 -12.14 -18.99 2.13
N GLU A 52 -11.42 -19.76 1.33
CA GLU A 52 -10.12 -20.34 1.72
C GLU A 52 -9.10 -19.26 2.02
N TYR A 53 -8.98 -18.25 1.16
CA TYR A 53 -8.06 -17.12 1.37
C TYR A 53 -8.31 -16.40 2.69
N ILE A 54 -9.57 -16.07 2.99
CA ILE A 54 -9.93 -15.41 4.25
C ILE A 54 -9.59 -16.30 5.45
N ARG A 55 -9.89 -17.60 5.36
CA ARG A 55 -9.51 -18.54 6.41
C ARG A 55 -7.99 -18.59 6.60
N GLU A 56 -7.21 -18.67 5.54
CA GLU A 56 -5.74 -18.65 5.61
C GLU A 56 -5.21 -17.35 6.22
N LEU A 57 -5.80 -16.21 5.83
CA LEU A 57 -5.42 -14.88 6.31
C LEU A 57 -5.59 -14.75 7.83
N PHE A 58 -6.62 -15.39 8.39
CA PHE A 58 -6.92 -15.34 9.83
C PHE A 58 -6.51 -16.61 10.60
N ALA A 59 -6.14 -17.69 9.92
CA ALA A 59 -5.63 -18.92 10.53
C ALA A 59 -4.18 -18.77 10.97
N TYR A 60 -3.42 -17.86 10.35
CA TYR A 60 -2.22 -17.33 10.97
C TYR A 60 -2.67 -16.57 12.20
N ASN A 61 -2.68 -17.27 13.34
CA ASN A 61 -2.76 -16.66 14.65
C ASN A 61 -1.74 -15.52 14.59
N ARG A 62 -2.20 -14.27 14.53
CA ARG A 62 -1.37 -13.14 14.91
C ARG A 62 -1.13 -13.39 16.38
N ALA A 63 -0.20 -14.32 16.67
CA ALA A 63 0.32 -14.62 17.99
C ALA A 63 0.45 -13.26 18.60
N GLU A 64 -0.42 -13.04 19.59
CA GLU A 64 -0.86 -11.75 20.09
C GLU A 64 0.13 -10.72 19.64
N VAL A 65 -0.25 -9.86 18.68
CA VAL A 65 0.53 -8.63 18.52
C VAL A 65 0.52 -8.11 19.93
N ASN A 66 1.63 -8.34 20.62
CA ASN A 66 1.89 -7.81 21.91
C ASN A 66 1.79 -6.35 21.56
N MET A 67 0.61 -5.78 21.81
CA MET A 67 0.50 -4.42 22.24
C MET A 67 1.38 -4.46 23.49
N ARG A 68 2.70 -4.41 23.28
CA ARG A 68 3.60 -3.70 24.14
C ARG A 68 2.86 -2.39 24.23
N THR A 69 2.12 -2.23 25.31
CA THR A 69 1.73 -0.92 25.78
C THR A 69 3.00 -0.13 25.62
N VAL A 70 3.02 0.78 24.64
CA VAL A 70 4.16 1.64 24.40
C VAL A 70 4.14 2.58 25.59
N HIS A 71 4.58 2.06 26.73
CA HIS A 71 5.03 2.80 27.89
C HIS A 71 6.52 3.02 27.66
N GLU A 72 6.83 3.77 26.61
CA GLU A 72 8.08 4.52 26.54
C GLU A 72 7.64 5.95 26.31
N GLU A 73 7.74 6.72 27.39
CA GLU A 73 7.67 8.18 27.45
C GLU A 73 8.72 8.77 26.49
N VAL A 74 8.44 8.74 25.19
CA VAL A 74 9.24 9.45 24.19
C VAL A 74 8.39 10.59 23.70
N ASN A 75 8.48 11.73 24.42
CA ASN A 75 8.02 13.05 23.99
C ASN A 75 6.87 13.00 22.96
N ALA A 76 5.71 12.47 23.39
CA ALA A 76 4.52 12.58 22.56
C ALA A 76 4.24 14.08 22.48
N ILE A 77 4.51 14.68 21.32
CA ILE A 77 4.17 16.08 21.06
C ILE A 77 2.65 16.16 21.27
N GLU A 78 2.24 16.90 22.30
CA GLU A 78 0.82 17.13 22.56
C GLU A 78 0.25 17.92 21.40
N ILE A 79 -0.64 17.30 20.62
CA ILE A 79 -1.35 17.97 19.53
C ILE A 79 -2.16 19.10 20.16
N THR A 80 -1.88 20.34 19.75
CA THR A 80 -2.56 21.53 20.32
C THR A 80 -3.88 21.81 19.62
N LYS A 81 -4.79 22.54 20.29
CA LYS A 81 -6.07 22.92 19.67
C LYS A 81 -5.88 23.85 18.47
N GLU A 82 -4.81 24.62 18.50
CA GLU A 82 -4.40 25.56 17.46
C GLU A 82 -3.93 24.81 16.21
N GLU A 83 -3.12 23.76 16.38
CA GLU A 83 -2.69 22.88 15.30
C GLU A 83 -3.87 22.20 14.60
N VAL A 84 -4.82 21.68 15.38
CA VAL A 84 -6.05 21.06 14.83
C VAL A 84 -6.87 22.07 14.04
N LYS A 85 -7.00 23.31 14.54
CA LYS A 85 -7.73 24.37 13.82
C LYS A 85 -7.04 24.72 12.51
N TYR A 86 -5.72 24.90 12.53
CA TYR A 86 -4.93 25.23 11.34
C TYR A 86 -5.03 24.13 10.27
N ALA A 87 -4.91 22.86 10.68
CA ALA A 87 -5.06 21.71 9.80
C ALA A 87 -6.43 21.70 9.10
N ILE A 88 -7.51 21.91 9.86
CA ILE A 88 -8.87 21.91 9.32
C ILE A 88 -9.08 23.08 8.34
N THR A 89 -8.56 24.27 8.64
CA THR A 89 -8.74 25.45 7.76
C THR A 89 -7.92 25.36 6.48
N ASN A 90 -6.76 24.72 6.52
CA ASN A 90 -5.83 24.68 5.39
C ASN A 90 -5.91 23.38 4.57
N MET A 91 -6.74 22.42 4.99
CA MET A 91 -6.94 21.18 4.25
C MET A 91 -7.63 21.45 2.90
N LYS A 92 -6.94 21.14 1.81
CA LYS A 92 -7.54 21.16 0.46
C LYS A 92 -8.54 20.02 0.34
N ASN A 93 -9.73 20.34 -0.16
CA ASN A 93 -10.82 19.38 -0.20
C ASN A 93 -10.46 18.15 -1.05
N GLY A 94 -10.56 16.95 -0.46
CA GLY A 94 -10.30 15.68 -1.15
C GLY A 94 -8.85 15.17 -1.15
N ASN A 95 -7.90 15.87 -0.53
CA ASN A 95 -6.50 15.41 -0.43
C ASN A 95 -6.05 15.29 1.03
N ALA A 96 -5.22 14.28 1.31
CA ALA A 96 -4.48 14.23 2.56
C ALA A 96 -3.41 15.34 2.56
N ILE A 97 -3.26 16.03 3.68
CA ILE A 97 -2.22 17.04 3.88
C ILE A 97 -0.90 16.35 4.26
N ASP A 98 0.23 16.87 3.77
CA ASP A 98 1.53 16.31 4.09
C ASP A 98 1.85 16.57 5.58
N PRO A 99 2.31 15.57 6.36
CA PRO A 99 2.73 15.78 7.75
C PRO A 99 3.75 16.91 7.95
N VAL A 100 4.56 17.24 6.94
CA VAL A 100 5.52 18.35 7.00
C VAL A 100 4.83 19.72 6.90
N GLU A 101 3.64 19.81 6.33
CA GLU A 101 2.84 21.05 6.27
C GLU A 101 2.03 21.29 7.56
N LEU A 102 2.06 20.36 8.52
CA LEU A 102 1.33 20.44 9.80
C LEU A 102 2.20 20.86 11.00
N LEU A 103 3.52 20.99 10.83
CA LEU A 103 4.49 21.37 11.86
C LEU A 103 5.08 22.76 11.60
#